data_AF-A0A197JI90-F1
#
_entry.id   AF-A0A197JI90-F1
#
_cell.length_a   1.000
_cell.length_b   1.000
_cell.length_c   1.000
_cell.angle_alpha   90.00
_cell.angle_beta   90.00
_cell.angle_gamma   90.00
#
_symmetry.space_group_name_H-M   'P 1'
#
loop_
_entity.id
_entity.type
_entity.pdbx_description
1 polymer ?
#
loop_
_entity_poly.entity_id
_entity_poly.type
_entity_poly.pdbx_seq_one_letter_code
_entity_poly.pdbx_strand_id
1 'polypeptide(L)'
;MAGVSISTDRGGFEGGDDDEASRLITQLREEAQLESKYGNLDEARMKDLHSRNEDLKKGMQGLSSVRSNASKASSTDTDGLGPPPAAVGLDELRSGGIDDNENPDNWCCMCNEDATWTCPGCDNDNYCEECFRESHIGPEADWEMKKHRPRPFIKASAK
;
A
#
# COMPACT_ATOMS: atom_id res chain seq x y z
N MET A 1 8.01 -63.90 66.21
CA MET A 1 7.78 -62.44 66.24
C MET A 1 7.82 -61.94 64.81
N ALA A 2 6.74 -61.29 64.38
CA ALA A 2 6.41 -61.03 62.99
C ALA A 2 7.41 -60.06 62.32
N GLY A 3 7.72 -60.34 61.05
CA GLY A 3 8.47 -59.44 60.18
C GLY A 3 7.63 -58.24 59.78
N VAL A 4 8.28 -57.07 59.71
CA VAL A 4 7.70 -55.88 59.10
C VAL A 4 8.49 -55.63 57.82
N SER A 5 7.93 -56.12 56.71
CA SER A 5 8.36 -55.77 55.36
C SER A 5 7.84 -54.36 55.08
N ILE A 6 8.73 -53.37 55.10
CA ILE A 6 8.38 -52.03 54.65
C ILE A 6 8.40 -52.07 53.12
N SER A 7 7.21 -52.15 52.54
CA SER A 7 7.01 -52.03 51.10
C SER A 7 7.30 -50.59 50.70
N THR A 8 8.45 -50.36 50.09
CA THR A 8 8.68 -49.12 49.34
C THR A 8 7.90 -49.25 48.03
N ASP A 9 6.59 -49.02 48.11
CA ASP A 9 5.80 -48.66 46.93
C ASP A 9 6.22 -47.23 46.54
N ARG A 10 7.32 -47.15 45.77
CA ARG A 10 7.65 -45.93 45.03
C ARG A 10 6.85 -46.02 43.73
N GLY A 11 5.58 -45.67 43.84
CA GLY A 11 4.69 -45.46 42.72
C GLY A 11 5.39 -44.59 41.66
N GLY A 12 5.29 -45.04 40.41
CA GLY A 12 5.74 -44.29 39.24
C GLY A 12 4.96 -42.97 39.17
N PHE A 13 5.64 -41.89 39.51
CA PHE A 13 5.16 -40.53 39.40
C PHE A 13 5.63 -39.99 38.04
N GLU A 14 4.65 -39.83 37.14
CA GLU A 14 4.56 -38.79 36.11
C GLU A 14 5.68 -38.69 35.08
N GLY A 15 5.68 -39.62 34.10
CA GLY A 15 6.36 -39.43 32.81
C GLY A 15 5.64 -38.44 31.88
N GLY A 16 5.06 -37.37 32.41
CA GLY A 16 4.34 -36.33 31.65
C GLY A 16 4.98 -34.94 31.79
N ASP A 17 5.54 -34.63 32.95
CA ASP A 17 6.15 -33.32 33.23
C ASP A 17 7.54 -33.16 32.61
N ASP A 18 8.31 -34.25 32.52
CA ASP A 18 9.65 -34.24 31.90
C ASP A 18 9.58 -34.00 30.38
N ASP A 19 8.53 -34.52 29.73
CA ASP A 19 8.28 -34.30 28.30
C ASP A 19 7.82 -32.86 28.04
N GLU A 20 6.97 -32.30 28.91
CA GLU A 20 6.53 -30.91 28.84
C GLU A 20 7.71 -29.95 29.07
N ALA A 21 8.56 -30.21 30.08
CA ALA A 21 9.76 -29.44 30.34
C ALA A 21 10.73 -29.46 29.14
N SER A 22 10.90 -30.62 28.49
CA SER A 22 11.76 -30.77 27.32
C SER A 22 11.23 -29.98 26.10
N ARG A 23 9.91 -29.94 25.92
CA ARG A 23 9.26 -29.12 24.88
C ARG A 23 9.49 -27.62 25.12
N LEU A 24 9.28 -27.15 26.35
CA LEU A 24 9.49 -25.74 26.71
C LEU A 24 10.96 -25.31 26.55
N ILE A 25 11.92 -26.18 26.93
CA ILE A 25 13.35 -25.91 26.71
C ILE A 25 13.67 -25.80 25.23
N THR A 26 13.07 -26.64 24.39
CA THR A 26 13.26 -26.60 22.94
C THR A 26 12.70 -25.31 22.36
N GLN A 27 11.47 -24.96 22.74
CA GLN A 27 10.81 -23.72 22.31
C GLN A 27 11.63 -22.47 22.68
N LEU A 28 12.15 -22.39 23.91
CA LEU A 28 12.98 -21.26 24.34
C LEU A 28 14.29 -21.15 23.54
N ARG A 29 14.91 -22.28 23.18
CA ARG A 29 16.12 -22.28 22.35
C ARG A 29 15.83 -21.80 20.94
N GLU A 30 14.71 -22.21 20.37
CA GLU A 30 14.28 -21.77 19.04
C GLU A 30 13.94 -20.28 19.03
N GLU A 31 13.27 -19.78 20.06
CA GLU A 31 12.96 -18.35 20.23
C GLU A 31 14.25 -17.52 20.33
N ALA A 32 15.22 -17.94 21.16
CA ALA A 32 16.52 -17.27 21.26
C ALA A 32 17.30 -17.27 19.93
N GLN A 33 17.18 -18.34 19.13
CA GLN A 33 17.78 -18.39 17.79
C GLN A 33 17.10 -17.42 16.82
N LEU A 34 15.77 -17.32 16.86
CA LEU A 34 15.02 -16.38 16.04
C LEU A 34 15.35 -14.93 16.42
N GLU A 35 15.43 -14.61 17.71
CA GLU A 35 15.82 -13.30 18.20
C GLU A 35 17.25 -12.95 17.78
N SER A 36 18.19 -13.88 17.89
CA SER A 36 19.57 -13.66 17.43
C SER A 36 19.67 -13.40 15.92
N LYS A 37 18.83 -14.05 15.12
CA LYS A 37 18.88 -13.95 13.66
C LYS A 37 18.10 -12.76 13.10
N TYR A 38 16.98 -12.41 13.73
CA TYR A 38 16.01 -11.46 13.18
C TYR A 38 15.72 -10.25 14.08
N GLY A 39 16.16 -10.24 15.35
CA GLY A 39 15.84 -9.19 16.31
C GLY A 39 16.25 -7.78 15.85
N ASN A 40 17.31 -7.67 15.05
CA ASN A 40 17.85 -6.37 14.60
C ASN A 40 17.55 -6.05 13.13
N LEU A 41 16.71 -6.85 12.45
CA LEU A 41 16.55 -6.73 10.99
C LEU A 41 15.82 -5.42 10.62
N ASP A 42 14.79 -5.06 11.37
CA ASP A 42 14.07 -3.81 11.18
C ASP A 42 14.92 -2.57 11.53
N GLU A 43 15.72 -2.66 12.60
CA GLU A 43 16.63 -1.58 12.97
C GLU A 43 17.72 -1.37 11.90
N ALA A 44 18.29 -2.46 11.37
CA ALA A 44 19.27 -2.40 10.29
C ALA A 44 18.68 -1.78 9.02
N ARG A 45 17.46 -2.17 8.64
CA ARG A 45 16.75 -1.60 7.48
C ARG A 45 16.44 -0.12 7.69
N MET A 46 16.01 0.27 8.89
CA MET A 46 15.73 1.65 9.22
C MET A 46 17.00 2.50 9.17
N LYS A 47 18.11 1.99 9.67
CA LYS A 47 19.41 2.67 9.63
C LYS A 47 19.91 2.88 8.20
N ASP A 48 19.79 1.87 7.34
CA ASP A 48 20.14 1.97 5.91
C ASP A 48 19.29 3.05 5.20
N LEU A 49 17.98 3.02 5.40
CA LEU A 49 17.07 4.02 4.82
C LEU A 49 17.39 5.44 5.30
N HIS A 50 17.74 5.61 6.59
CA HIS A 50 18.13 6.91 7.12
C HIS A 50 19.45 7.41 6.50
N SER A 51 20.45 6.54 6.40
CA SER A 51 21.73 6.87 5.76
C SER A 51 21.51 7.33 4.32
N ARG A 52 20.75 6.55 3.55
CA ARG A 52 20.45 6.88 2.15
C ARG A 52 19.70 8.20 2.00
N ASN A 53 18.73 8.48 2.88
CA ASN A 53 18.02 9.76 2.87
C ASN A 53 18.95 10.93 3.20
N GLU A 54 19.86 10.75 4.15
CA GLU A 54 20.83 11.78 4.51
C GLU A 54 21.79 12.07 3.34
N ASP A 55 22.27 11.04 2.65
CA ASP A 55 23.13 11.18 1.48
C ASP A 55 22.42 11.90 0.33
N LEU A 56 21.15 11.53 0.06
CA LEU A 56 20.32 12.22 -0.94
C LEU A 56 20.09 13.69 -0.57
N LYS A 57 19.86 13.99 0.72
CA LYS A 57 19.68 15.36 1.22
C LYS A 57 20.96 16.19 1.05
N LYS A 58 22.13 15.61 1.32
CA LYS A 58 23.44 16.26 1.09
C LYS A 58 23.68 16.52 -0.40
N GLY A 59 23.38 15.54 -1.25
CA GLY A 59 23.46 15.70 -2.71
C GLY A 59 22.54 16.80 -3.24
N MET A 60 21.32 16.89 -2.73
CA MET A 60 20.35 17.94 -3.08
C MET A 60 20.85 19.33 -2.66
N GLN A 61 21.48 19.46 -1.48
CA GLN A 61 22.05 20.73 -1.00
C GLN A 61 23.20 21.22 -1.89
N GLY A 62 24.04 20.29 -2.38
CA GLY A 62 25.08 20.59 -3.37
C GLY A 62 24.51 21.12 -4.69
N LEU A 63 23.38 20.56 -5.14
CA LEU A 63 22.70 20.97 -6.37
C LEU A 63 22.01 22.34 -6.24
N SER A 64 21.49 22.68 -5.06
CA SER A 64 20.92 24.03 -4.80
C SER A 64 21.96 25.15 -4.86
N SER A 65 23.23 24.89 -4.53
CA SER A 65 24.32 25.87 -4.71
C SER A 65 24.71 26.09 -6.18
N VAL A 66 24.57 25.07 -7.04
CA VAL A 66 24.81 25.19 -8.49
C VAL A 66 23.70 26.03 -9.16
N ARG A 67 22.46 25.89 -8.67
CA ARG A 67 21.27 26.54 -9.24
C ARG A 67 21.22 28.06 -8.98
N SER A 68 21.84 28.54 -7.89
CA SER A 68 22.00 29.98 -7.62
C SER A 68 23.01 30.66 -8.55
N ASN A 69 23.86 29.88 -9.23
CA ASN A 69 24.84 30.38 -10.20
C ASN A 69 24.38 30.24 -11.67
N ALA A 70 23.23 29.58 -11.91
CA ALA A 70 22.64 29.40 -13.24
C ALA A 70 21.85 30.64 -13.73
N SER A 71 21.67 31.66 -12.89
CA SER A 71 21.02 32.93 -13.25
C SER A 71 21.88 33.80 -14.19
N LYS A 72 23.07 33.35 -14.57
CA LYS A 72 23.96 34.08 -15.48
C LYS A 72 24.79 33.14 -16.36
N ALA A 73 24.12 32.20 -17.02
CA ALA A 73 24.69 31.48 -18.16
C ALA A 73 23.74 31.57 -19.34
N SER A 74 23.70 32.76 -19.93
CA SER A 74 23.47 32.87 -21.37
C SER A 74 24.70 32.28 -22.06
N SER A 75 24.44 31.50 -23.11
CA SER A 75 25.36 31.14 -24.20
C SER A 75 26.34 29.97 -24.00
N THR A 76 26.23 29.05 -24.97
CA THR A 76 27.24 28.21 -25.63
C THR A 76 27.66 26.86 -25.00
N ASP A 77 27.38 25.83 -25.80
CA ASP A 77 27.98 24.49 -25.89
C ASP A 77 27.64 23.42 -24.85
N THR A 78 26.53 22.73 -25.11
CA THR A 78 26.41 21.28 -24.87
C THR A 78 26.10 20.59 -26.19
N ASP A 79 27.13 20.02 -26.80
CA ASP A 79 27.07 19.14 -27.97
C ASP A 79 26.07 17.98 -27.76
N GLY A 80 25.09 17.87 -28.65
CA GLY A 80 24.44 16.60 -28.99
C GLY A 80 23.01 16.40 -28.52
N LEU A 81 22.50 17.22 -27.60
CA LEU A 81 21.07 17.22 -27.26
C LEU A 81 20.51 18.53 -27.81
N GLY A 82 19.67 18.44 -28.83
CA GLY A 82 19.04 19.62 -29.45
C GLY A 82 18.32 20.51 -28.41
N PRO A 83 17.81 21.67 -28.84
CA PRO A 83 17.08 22.55 -27.94
C PRO A 83 16.00 21.75 -27.16
N PRO A 84 15.86 21.99 -25.84
CA PRO A 84 14.87 21.28 -25.04
C PRO A 84 13.48 21.47 -25.67
N PRO A 85 12.60 20.46 -25.59
CA PRO A 85 11.24 20.61 -26.10
C PRO A 85 10.58 21.84 -25.48
N ALA A 86 9.78 22.55 -26.26
CA ALA A 86 9.04 23.71 -25.78
C ALA A 86 8.23 23.32 -24.53
N ALA A 87 8.30 24.15 -23.49
CA ALA A 87 7.48 23.93 -22.30
C ALA A 87 6.01 23.97 -22.69
N VAL A 88 5.28 22.90 -22.35
CA VAL A 88 3.82 22.88 -22.48
C VAL A 88 3.22 24.02 -21.67
N GLY A 89 2.16 24.65 -22.20
CA GLY A 89 1.49 25.76 -21.52
C GLY A 89 0.88 25.31 -20.19
N LEU A 90 0.77 26.22 -19.21
CA LEU A 90 0.15 25.90 -17.92
C LEU A 90 -1.33 25.51 -18.10
N ASP A 91 -2.01 26.07 -19.09
CA ASP A 91 -3.38 25.70 -19.47
C ASP A 91 -3.46 24.29 -20.08
N GLU A 92 -2.42 23.85 -20.78
CA GLU A 92 -2.32 22.50 -21.36
C GLU A 92 -2.02 21.46 -20.28
N LEU A 93 -1.20 21.82 -19.29
CA LEU A 93 -1.00 21.03 -18.08
C LEU A 93 -2.25 20.99 -17.18
N ARG A 94 -3.00 22.10 -17.10
CA ARG A 94 -4.20 22.22 -16.25
C ARG A 94 -5.41 21.53 -16.86
N SER A 95 -5.58 21.65 -18.17
CA SER A 95 -6.61 20.95 -18.94
C SER A 95 -6.21 19.51 -19.26
N GLY A 96 -5.01 19.11 -18.82
CA GLY A 96 -4.51 17.75 -18.81
C GLY A 96 -4.32 17.09 -20.16
N GLY A 97 -4.57 17.75 -21.30
CA GLY A 97 -4.56 17.08 -22.62
C GLY A 97 -5.38 15.78 -22.65
N ILE A 98 -6.28 15.61 -21.68
CA ILE A 98 -6.99 14.38 -21.39
C ILE A 98 -8.10 14.33 -22.42
N ASP A 99 -7.97 13.39 -23.35
CA ASP A 99 -9.09 12.90 -24.12
C ASP A 99 -10.24 12.64 -23.14
N ASP A 100 -11.49 13.00 -23.48
CA ASP A 100 -12.63 12.85 -22.56
C ASP A 100 -12.78 11.42 -22.00
N ASN A 101 -12.11 10.43 -22.62
CA ASN A 101 -12.05 9.05 -22.15
C ASN A 101 -11.03 8.79 -21.01
N GLU A 102 -10.05 9.65 -20.80
CA GLU A 102 -9.01 9.54 -19.76
C GLU A 102 -9.36 10.35 -18.50
N ASN A 103 -10.52 11.02 -18.46
CA ASN A 103 -10.98 11.68 -17.24
C ASN A 103 -11.44 10.63 -16.22
N PRO A 104 -10.77 10.50 -15.05
CA PRO A 104 -11.14 9.51 -14.04
C PRO A 104 -12.56 9.67 -13.50
N ASP A 105 -13.14 10.87 -13.60
CA ASP A 105 -14.53 11.13 -13.22
C ASP A 105 -15.53 10.43 -14.15
N ASN A 106 -15.08 9.97 -15.33
CA ASN A 106 -15.94 9.30 -16.31
C ASN A 106 -15.99 7.77 -16.16
N TRP A 107 -15.33 7.23 -15.14
CA TRP A 107 -15.22 5.78 -14.93
C TRP A 107 -16.16 5.28 -13.84
N CYS A 108 -16.51 4.00 -13.94
CA CYS A 108 -17.19 3.24 -12.92
C CYS A 108 -16.32 3.19 -11.66
N CYS A 109 -16.86 3.61 -10.52
CA CYS A 109 -16.11 3.63 -9.25
C CYS A 109 -15.76 2.24 -8.69
N MET A 110 -16.33 1.17 -9.27
CA MET A 110 -16.13 -0.21 -8.84
C MET A 110 -15.10 -0.96 -9.69
N CYS A 111 -15.16 -0.82 -11.02
CA CYS A 111 -14.36 -1.61 -11.97
C CYS A 111 -13.44 -0.77 -12.88
N ASN A 112 -13.53 0.56 -12.81
CA ASN A 112 -12.77 1.50 -13.64
C ASN A 112 -13.03 1.40 -15.16
N GLU A 113 -14.13 0.77 -15.58
CA GLU A 113 -14.61 0.81 -16.97
C GLU A 113 -15.45 2.06 -17.24
N ASP A 114 -15.83 2.33 -18.49
CA ASP A 114 -16.71 3.45 -18.85
C ASP A 114 -18.04 3.43 -18.06
N ALA A 115 -18.35 4.54 -17.41
CA ALA A 115 -19.64 4.68 -16.74
C ALA A 115 -20.78 4.90 -17.74
N THR A 116 -21.95 4.36 -17.40
CA THR A 116 -23.21 4.55 -18.16
C THR A 116 -24.32 5.13 -17.30
N TRP A 117 -24.18 5.03 -15.97
CA TRP A 117 -25.16 5.50 -14.99
C TRP A 117 -24.50 6.35 -13.92
N THR A 118 -25.21 7.39 -13.48
CA THR A 118 -24.87 8.16 -12.27
C THR A 118 -25.94 7.93 -11.24
N CYS A 119 -25.55 7.68 -9.99
CA CYS A 119 -26.46 7.44 -8.88
C CYS A 119 -26.48 8.62 -7.90
N PRO A 120 -27.53 9.48 -7.90
CA PRO A 120 -27.62 10.59 -6.95
C PRO A 120 -27.77 10.16 -5.47
N GLY A 121 -28.18 8.91 -5.23
CA GLY A 121 -28.26 8.33 -3.88
C GLY A 121 -26.89 7.92 -3.30
N CYS A 122 -25.87 7.86 -4.16
CA CYS A 122 -24.47 7.60 -3.80
C CYS A 122 -23.62 8.83 -4.16
N ASP A 123 -24.06 10.03 -3.80
CA ASP A 123 -23.32 11.28 -4.03
C ASP A 123 -22.91 11.57 -5.50
N ASN A 124 -23.68 11.05 -6.47
CA ASN A 124 -23.38 11.11 -7.90
C ASN A 124 -22.18 10.26 -8.33
N ASP A 125 -21.95 9.16 -7.63
CA ASP A 125 -21.04 8.11 -8.08
C ASP A 125 -21.49 7.52 -9.42
N ASN A 126 -20.49 7.22 -10.25
CA ASN A 126 -20.66 6.72 -11.61
C ASN A 126 -20.42 5.21 -11.66
N TYR A 127 -21.27 4.50 -12.42
CA TYR A 127 -21.25 3.04 -12.52
C TYR A 127 -21.42 2.60 -13.98
N CYS A 128 -20.82 1.47 -14.33
CA CYS A 128 -21.20 0.73 -15.53
C CYS A 128 -22.53 -0.02 -15.29
N GLU A 129 -23.15 -0.55 -16.35
CA GLU A 129 -24.46 -1.21 -16.28
C GLU A 129 -24.44 -2.43 -15.34
N GLU A 130 -23.38 -3.23 -15.39
CA GLU A 130 -23.26 -4.46 -14.61
C GLU A 130 -23.07 -4.17 -13.13
N CYS A 131 -22.09 -3.33 -12.76
CA CYS A 131 -21.86 -2.96 -11.36
C CYS A 131 -23.09 -2.26 -10.75
N PHE A 132 -23.79 -1.41 -11.51
CA PHE A 132 -25.02 -0.80 -11.01
C PHE A 132 -26.09 -1.86 -10.73
N ARG A 133 -26.30 -2.80 -11.66
CA ARG A 133 -27.26 -3.88 -11.50
C ARG A 133 -26.93 -4.73 -10.28
N GLU A 134 -25.68 -5.12 -10.08
CA GLU A 134 -25.27 -5.95 -8.95
C GLU A 134 -25.45 -5.24 -7.61
N SER A 135 -24.97 -4.00 -7.51
CA SER A 135 -24.94 -3.28 -6.23
C SER A 135 -26.23 -2.55 -5.88
N HIS A 136 -27.11 -2.25 -6.86
CA HIS A 136 -28.33 -1.48 -6.62
C HIS A 136 -29.63 -2.22 -6.90
N ILE A 137 -29.70 -3.12 -7.87
CA ILE A 137 -30.98 -3.78 -8.25
C ILE A 137 -30.95 -5.30 -8.00
N GLY A 138 -29.76 -5.86 -7.84
CA GLY A 138 -29.50 -7.28 -7.78
C GLY A 138 -30.06 -7.96 -6.53
N PRO A 139 -30.08 -9.30 -6.52
CA PRO A 139 -30.53 -10.07 -5.36
C PRO A 139 -29.69 -9.73 -4.11
N GLU A 140 -28.37 -9.60 -4.29
CA GLU A 140 -27.39 -9.30 -3.24
C GLU A 140 -27.35 -7.82 -2.82
N ALA A 141 -28.03 -6.92 -3.56
CA ALA A 141 -28.08 -5.51 -3.20
C ALA A 141 -28.88 -5.28 -1.92
N ASP A 142 -28.38 -4.42 -1.05
CA ASP A 142 -29.07 -4.04 0.19
C ASP A 142 -30.40 -3.31 -0.10
N TRP A 143 -31.31 -3.33 0.88
CA TRP A 143 -32.64 -2.75 0.75
C TRP A 143 -32.62 -1.24 0.49
N GLU A 144 -31.64 -0.52 1.03
CA GLU A 144 -31.49 0.91 0.79
C GLU A 144 -31.01 1.19 -0.65
N MET A 145 -30.04 0.41 -1.14
CA MET A 145 -29.51 0.55 -2.50
C MET A 145 -30.57 0.30 -3.57
N LYS A 146 -31.53 -0.61 -3.32
CA LYS A 146 -32.70 -0.88 -4.19
C LYS A 146 -33.64 0.32 -4.39
N LYS A 147 -33.61 1.30 -3.49
CA LYS A 147 -34.43 2.51 -3.61
C LYS A 147 -33.76 3.58 -4.47
N HIS A 148 -32.45 3.48 -4.70
CA HIS A 148 -31.74 4.45 -5.53
C HIS A 148 -32.25 4.39 -6.97
N ARG A 149 -32.22 5.53 -7.65
CA ARG A 149 -32.65 5.67 -9.04
C ARG A 149 -31.52 6.27 -9.84
N PRO A 150 -30.97 5.54 -10.82
CA PRO A 150 -29.89 6.05 -11.63
C PRO A 150 -30.42 7.10 -12.61
N ARG A 151 -29.51 7.94 -13.09
CA ARG A 151 -29.70 8.78 -14.27
C ARG A 151 -28.66 8.39 -15.33
N PRO A 152 -28.97 8.55 -16.63
CA PRO A 152 -27.97 8.35 -17.67
C PRO A 152 -26.75 9.24 -17.40
N PHE A 153 -25.56 8.63 -17.42
CA PHE A 153 -24.32 9.35 -17.26
C PHE A 153 -24.03 10.23 -18.49
N ILE A 154 -23.49 11.43 -18.26
CA ILE A 154 -23.00 12.33 -19.31
C ILE A 154 -21.53 12.57 -19.01
N LYS A 155 -20.65 12.24 -19.95
CA LYS A 155 -19.19 12.43 -19.82
C LYS A 155 -18.91 13.87 -19.40
N ALA A 156 -18.14 14.03 -18.33
CA ALA A 156 -17.66 15.33 -17.91
C ALA A 156 -16.64 15.81 -18.95
N SER A 157 -16.98 16.88 -19.66
CA SER A 157 -16.03 17.59 -20.51
C SER A 157 -15.02 18.33 -19.64
N ALA A 158 -13.76 18.37 -20.08
CA ALA A 158 -12.73 19.19 -19.47
C ALA A 158 -13.21 20.65 -19.29
N LYS A 159 -13.08 21.18 -18.07
CA LYS A 159 -13.57 22.52 -17.69
C LYS A 159 -12.44 23.51 -17.53
#